data_AF-A0A4R4IKS7-F1
#
_entry.id   AF-A0A4R4IKS7-F1
#
_cell.length_a   1.000
_cell.length_b   1.000
_cell.length_c   1.000
_cell.angle_alpha   90.00
_cell.angle_beta   90.00
_cell.angle_gamma   90.00
#
_symmetry.space_group_name_H-M   'P 1'
#
loop_
_entity.id
_entity.type
_entity.pdbx_description
1 polymer ?
#
loop_
_entity_poly.entity_id
_entity_poly.type
_entity_poly.pdbx_seq_one_letter_code
_entity_poly.pdbx_strand_id
1 'polypeptide(L)'
;MNRQLYRIIFNQARQMWMVVAEIARAGQGRTGRRHRRRSSPPCCCQLTALRFSLLLALGGISLTVQAAIVADGQAPGRQQPTLIRSANGTPQVNIQTPGADGVSHNSYRQFDVDKQGVILNNS
;
A
#
# COMPACT_ATOMS: atom_id res chain seq x y z
N MET A 1 -46.97 37.52 -0.15
CA MET A 1 -46.34 36.90 -1.34
C MET A 1 -45.71 35.57 -0.91
N ASN A 2 -46.43 34.48 -1.16
CA ASN A 2 -46.03 33.06 -1.31
C ASN A 2 -47.31 32.40 -1.84
N ARG A 3 -47.61 32.63 -3.13
CA ARG A 3 -48.96 32.39 -3.69
C ARG A 3 -49.31 30.90 -3.80
N GLN A 4 -48.31 30.02 -3.75
CA GLN A 4 -48.47 28.59 -3.97
C GLN A 4 -48.10 27.74 -2.73
N LEU A 5 -47.95 28.38 -1.55
CA LEU A 5 -47.75 27.74 -0.24
C LEU A 5 -46.63 26.69 -0.24
N TYR A 6 -45.39 27.11 -0.53
CA TYR A 6 -44.22 26.22 -0.44
C TYR A 6 -43.33 26.54 0.77
N ARG A 7 -42.71 25.50 1.33
CA ARG A 7 -41.68 25.60 2.38
C ARG A 7 -40.47 24.73 2.06
N ILE A 8 -39.31 25.11 2.62
CA ILE A 8 -38.07 24.36 2.45
C ILE A 8 -37.89 23.41 3.64
N ILE A 9 -37.67 22.12 3.38
CA ILE A 9 -37.39 21.12 4.41
C ILE A 9 -36.10 20.37 4.10
N PHE A 10 -35.35 19.99 5.15
CA PHE A 10 -34.15 19.20 4.98
C PHE A 10 -34.51 17.73 4.76
N ASN A 11 -34.08 17.16 3.64
CA ASN A 11 -34.25 15.74 3.37
C ASN A 11 -33.02 14.97 3.85
N GLN A 12 -33.15 14.26 4.96
CA GLN A 12 -32.06 13.49 5.54
C GLN A 12 -31.60 12.32 4.64
N ALA A 13 -32.48 11.74 3.82
CA ALA A 13 -32.09 10.64 2.93
C ALA A 13 -31.21 11.13 1.76
N ARG A 14 -31.34 12.40 1.36
CA ARG A 14 -30.60 13.01 0.26
C ARG A 14 -29.55 14.03 0.72
N GLN A 15 -29.49 14.31 2.02
CA GLN A 15 -28.58 15.29 2.64
C GLN A 15 -28.63 16.68 2.01
N MET A 16 -29.84 17.14 1.62
CA MET A 16 -30.02 18.45 0.98
C MET A 16 -31.38 19.09 1.31
N TRP A 17 -31.46 20.41 1.16
CA TRP A 17 -32.70 21.17 1.28
C TRP A 17 -33.58 20.99 0.03
N MET A 18 -34.84 20.61 0.23
CA MET A 18 -35.82 20.46 -0.84
C MET A 18 -37.08 21.29 -0.58
N VAL A 19 -37.67 21.83 -1.66
CA VAL A 19 -38.91 22.61 -1.62
C VAL A 19 -40.11 21.66 -1.64
N VAL A 20 -41.03 21.81 -0.70
CA VAL A 20 -42.25 20.97 -0.57
C VAL A 20 -43.48 21.87 -0.41
N ALA A 21 -44.58 21.49 -1.06
CA ALA A 21 -45.87 22.18 -0.92
C ALA A 21 -46.46 21.96 0.47
N GLU A 22 -46.95 23.00 1.15
CA GLU A 22 -47.60 22.90 2.48
C GLU A 22 -48.90 22.10 2.45
N ILE A 23 -49.57 22.02 1.30
CA ILE A 23 -50.78 21.20 1.10
C ILE A 23 -50.47 19.69 1.09
N ALA A 24 -49.21 19.29 0.95
CA ALA A 24 -48.81 17.92 1.23
C ALA A 24 -48.83 17.72 2.75
N ARG A 25 -50.00 17.35 3.30
CA ARG A 25 -50.10 16.86 4.68
C ARG A 25 -49.08 15.74 4.82
N ALA A 26 -48.19 15.85 5.80
CA ALA A 26 -47.35 14.74 6.21
C ALA A 26 -48.29 13.62 6.64
N GLY A 27 -48.62 12.72 5.71
CA GLY A 27 -49.22 11.46 6.06
C GLY A 27 -48.31 10.89 7.13
N GLN A 28 -48.86 10.59 8.30
CA GLN A 28 -48.20 9.76 9.29
C GLN A 28 -48.03 8.39 8.62
N GLY A 29 -47.02 8.29 7.75
CA GLY A 29 -46.48 7.05 7.28
C GLY A 29 -46.09 6.33 8.55
N ARG A 30 -46.87 5.28 8.84
CA ARG A 30 -46.72 4.33 9.94
C ARG A 30 -45.29 4.38 10.45
N THR A 31 -45.14 4.51 11.75
CA THR A 31 -43.93 4.24 12.51
C THR A 31 -43.44 2.82 12.19
N GLY A 32 -42.91 2.64 11.00
CA GLY A 32 -42.03 1.57 10.63
C GLY A 32 -40.84 1.84 11.50
N ARG A 33 -40.83 1.14 12.65
CA ARG A 33 -39.71 0.98 13.54
C ARG A 33 -38.54 0.61 12.63
N ARG A 34 -37.84 1.64 12.14
CA ARG A 34 -36.55 1.47 11.50
C ARG A 34 -35.75 0.84 12.61
N HIS A 35 -35.56 -0.47 12.54
CA HIS A 35 -34.38 -1.06 13.12
C HIS A 35 -33.27 -0.12 12.67
N ARG A 36 -32.77 0.69 13.60
CA ARG A 36 -31.45 1.27 13.45
C ARG A 36 -30.61 0.04 13.17
N ARG A 37 -30.30 -0.21 11.89
CA ARG A 37 -29.11 -0.97 11.56
C ARG A 37 -28.06 -0.18 12.31
N ARG A 38 -27.63 -0.73 13.46
CA ARG A 38 -26.41 -0.28 14.10
C ARG A 38 -25.44 -0.39 12.96
N SER A 39 -25.10 0.74 12.34
CA SER A 39 -23.89 0.82 11.56
C SER A 39 -22.86 0.34 12.55
N SER A 40 -22.40 -0.89 12.39
CA SER A 40 -21.19 -1.34 13.04
C SER A 40 -20.22 -0.20 12.83
N PRO A 41 -19.68 0.43 13.88
CA PRO A 41 -18.63 1.41 13.66
C PRO A 41 -17.63 0.73 12.71
N PRO A 42 -17.14 1.41 11.66
CA PRO A 42 -16.05 0.83 10.89
C PRO A 42 -15.03 0.37 11.94
N CYS A 43 -14.61 -0.90 11.90
CA CYS A 43 -13.51 -1.34 12.76
C CYS A 43 -12.27 -0.60 12.24
N CYS A 44 -12.13 0.65 12.65
CA CYS A 44 -10.88 1.33 12.69
C CYS A 44 -10.16 0.70 13.87
N CYS A 45 -9.63 -0.49 13.61
CA CYS A 45 -8.88 -1.21 14.61
C CYS A 45 -7.57 -0.42 14.79
N GLN A 46 -7.52 0.50 15.76
CA GLN A 46 -6.35 1.33 15.98
C GLN A 46 -5.19 0.43 16.41
N LEU A 47 -4.17 0.36 15.56
CA LEU A 47 -2.94 -0.39 15.81
C LEU A 47 -2.08 0.44 16.76
N THR A 48 -2.22 0.21 18.07
CA THR A 48 -1.35 0.84 19.06
C THR A 48 0.03 0.17 19.03
N ALA A 49 1.08 0.91 19.42
CA ALA A 49 2.43 0.36 19.50
C ALA A 49 2.48 -0.94 20.33
N LEU A 50 1.73 -1.01 21.44
CA LEU A 50 1.64 -2.22 22.28
C LEU A 50 1.05 -3.42 21.52
N ARG A 51 -0.03 -3.22 20.74
CA ARG A 51 -0.65 -4.28 19.93
C ARG A 51 0.29 -4.73 18.81
N PHE A 52 1.01 -3.81 18.19
CA PHE A 52 2.01 -4.12 17.19
C PHE A 52 3.16 -4.93 17.77
N SER A 53 3.72 -4.51 18.93
CA SER A 53 4.76 -5.26 19.64
C SER A 53 4.30 -6.66 20.04
N LEU A 54 3.05 -6.79 20.51
CA LEU A 54 2.47 -8.09 20.85
C LEU A 54 2.29 -8.97 19.61
N LEU A 55 1.85 -8.42 18.47
CA LEU A 55 1.76 -9.14 17.20
C LEU A 55 3.14 -9.58 16.67
N LEU A 56 4.17 -8.75 16.82
CA LEU A 56 5.55 -9.15 16.51
C LEU A 56 6.04 -10.26 17.44
N ALA A 57 5.82 -10.14 18.75
CA ALA A 57 6.26 -11.11 19.75
C ALA A 57 5.59 -12.48 19.58
N LEU A 58 4.31 -12.51 19.21
CA LEU A 58 3.57 -13.74 18.91
C LEU A 58 3.79 -14.26 17.48
N GLY A 59 4.66 -13.63 16.68
CA GLY A 59 4.95 -14.04 15.30
C GLY A 59 3.82 -13.79 14.30
N GLY A 60 2.79 -13.03 14.68
CA GLY A 60 1.71 -12.59 13.78
C GLY A 60 2.18 -11.63 12.69
N ILE A 61 3.39 -11.09 12.82
CA ILE A 61 4.08 -10.28 11.82
C ILE A 61 5.47 -10.89 11.61
N SER A 62 5.70 -11.51 10.46
CA SER A 62 7.00 -12.04 10.07
C SER A 62 7.72 -11.01 9.21
N LEU A 63 8.92 -10.61 9.63
CA LEU A 63 9.85 -9.87 8.77
C LEU A 63 10.54 -10.88 7.87
N THR A 64 10.05 -11.04 6.65
CA THR A 64 10.77 -11.83 5.64
C THR A 64 12.07 -11.11 5.31
N VAL A 65 13.20 -11.82 5.36
CA VAL A 65 14.45 -11.33 4.81
C VAL A 65 14.49 -11.77 3.35
N GLN A 66 14.38 -10.82 2.42
CA GLN A 66 14.55 -11.08 1.00
C GLN A 66 16.04 -11.05 0.66
N ALA A 67 16.50 -12.07 -0.07
CA ALA A 67 17.81 -12.03 -0.71
C ALA A 67 17.82 -10.86 -1.70
N ALA A 68 18.85 -10.02 -1.59
CA ALA A 68 19.05 -8.89 -2.49
C ALA A 68 20.53 -8.77 -2.84
N ILE A 69 20.78 -8.26 -4.05
CA ILE A 69 22.11 -7.89 -4.50
C ILE A 69 22.11 -6.39 -4.72
N VAL A 70 22.95 -5.69 -3.97
CA VAL A 70 23.00 -4.22 -3.96
C VAL A 70 24.45 -3.81 -4.18
N ALA A 71 24.71 -3.19 -5.33
CA ALA A 71 26.01 -2.59 -5.64
C ALA A 71 26.34 -1.49 -4.63
N ASP A 72 27.61 -1.38 -4.26
CA ASP A 72 28.05 -0.28 -3.40
C ASP A 72 28.23 1.01 -4.23
N GLY A 73 27.22 1.89 -4.17
CA GLY A 73 27.26 3.18 -4.85
C GLY A 73 28.32 4.16 -4.35
N GLN A 74 29.10 3.81 -3.32
CA GLN A 74 30.23 4.62 -2.83
C GLN A 74 31.60 4.07 -3.28
N ALA A 75 31.64 2.87 -3.87
CA ALA A 75 32.86 2.33 -4.44
C ALA A 75 33.31 3.14 -5.67
N PRO A 76 34.59 3.10 -6.06
CA PRO A 76 35.02 3.66 -7.35
C PRO A 76 34.18 3.12 -8.50
N GLY A 77 33.89 3.93 -9.53
CA GLY A 77 32.99 3.52 -10.63
C GLY A 77 33.40 2.21 -11.32
N ARG A 78 34.71 1.94 -11.43
CA ARG A 78 35.27 0.67 -11.95
C ARG A 78 35.07 -0.54 -11.04
N GLN A 79 34.43 -0.36 -9.89
CA GLN A 79 34.06 -1.41 -8.94
C GLN A 79 32.55 -1.46 -8.70
N GLN A 80 31.74 -0.65 -9.39
CA GLN A 80 30.28 -0.64 -9.24
C GLN A 80 29.62 -1.50 -10.33
N PRO A 81 29.25 -2.77 -10.07
CA PRO A 81 28.65 -3.62 -11.08
C PRO A 81 27.26 -3.13 -11.50
N THR A 82 26.86 -3.46 -12.73
CA THR A 82 25.50 -3.15 -13.21
C THR A 82 24.58 -4.33 -12.96
N LEU A 83 23.45 -4.07 -12.29
CA LEU A 83 22.44 -5.08 -11.93
C LEU A 83 21.24 -4.98 -12.86
N ILE A 84 20.87 -6.09 -13.50
CA ILE A 84 19.67 -6.19 -14.34
C ILE A 84 18.90 -7.46 -13.98
N ARG A 85 17.60 -7.51 -14.31
CA ARG A 85 16.83 -8.75 -14.26
C ARG A 85 16.86 -9.39 -15.65
N SER A 86 17.30 -10.64 -15.72
CA SER A 86 17.28 -11.41 -16.96
C SER A 86 15.85 -11.73 -17.40
N ALA A 87 15.67 -12.13 -18.66
CA ALA A 87 14.37 -12.53 -19.22
C ALA A 87 13.72 -13.69 -18.44
N ASN A 88 14.55 -14.56 -17.84
CA ASN A 88 14.10 -15.70 -17.05
C ASN A 88 13.79 -15.33 -15.59
N GLY A 89 13.89 -14.05 -15.22
CA GLY A 89 13.63 -13.54 -13.88
C GLY A 89 14.81 -13.64 -12.90
N THR A 90 15.86 -14.40 -13.23
CA THR A 90 17.09 -14.50 -12.43
C THR A 90 17.84 -13.15 -12.41
N PRO A 91 18.32 -12.68 -11.23
CA PRO A 91 19.21 -11.54 -11.15
C PRO A 91 20.48 -11.76 -11.99
N GLN A 92 20.86 -10.75 -12.76
CA GLN A 92 22.10 -10.74 -13.53
C GLN A 92 22.96 -9.54 -13.13
N VAL A 93 24.23 -9.83 -12.90
CA VAL A 93 25.28 -8.87 -12.58
C VAL A 93 26.20 -8.80 -13.80
N ASN A 94 26.24 -7.67 -14.47
CA ASN A 94 27.30 -7.38 -15.43
C ASN A 94 28.51 -6.90 -14.65
N ILE A 95 29.57 -7.72 -14.63
CA ILE A 95 30.76 -7.45 -13.85
C ILE A 95 31.63 -6.40 -14.53
N GLN A 96 32.47 -5.74 -13.74
CA GLN A 96 33.38 -4.72 -14.23
C GLN A 96 34.50 -5.32 -15.08
N THR A 97 35.04 -4.53 -16.01
CA THR A 97 36.18 -4.95 -16.83
C THR A 97 37.37 -5.32 -15.93
N PRO A 98 38.05 -6.46 -16.18
CA PRO A 98 39.23 -6.83 -15.41
C PRO A 98 40.31 -5.75 -15.37
N GLY A 99 41.02 -5.69 -14.25
CA GLY A 99 42.22 -4.86 -14.07
C GLY A 99 43.42 -5.38 -14.86
N ALA A 100 44.58 -4.72 -14.69
CA ALA A 100 45.84 -5.14 -15.30
C ALA A 100 46.34 -6.51 -14.77
N ASP A 101 45.87 -6.90 -13.60
CA ASP A 101 46.07 -8.21 -12.97
C ASP A 101 45.09 -9.29 -13.48
N GLY A 102 44.15 -8.92 -14.37
CA GLY A 102 43.12 -9.83 -14.87
C GLY A 102 41.96 -10.06 -13.91
N VAL A 103 41.85 -9.28 -12.82
CA VAL A 103 40.79 -9.46 -11.81
C VAL A 103 39.69 -8.43 -11.99
N SER A 104 38.44 -8.89 -12.01
CA SER A 104 37.26 -8.03 -11.98
C SER A 104 36.86 -7.74 -10.53
N HIS A 105 37.13 -6.52 -10.06
CA HIS A 105 36.72 -6.07 -8.73
C HIS A 105 35.30 -5.51 -8.77
N ASN A 106 34.41 -6.04 -7.95
CA ASN A 106 33.02 -5.62 -7.86
C ASN A 106 32.65 -5.48 -6.37
N SER A 107 32.20 -4.28 -5.97
CA SER A 107 31.91 -3.93 -4.59
C SER A 107 30.41 -3.89 -4.35
N TYR A 108 29.98 -4.54 -3.27
CA TYR A 108 28.58 -4.70 -2.91
C TYR A 108 28.36 -4.33 -1.45
N ARG A 109 27.20 -3.75 -1.15
CA ARG A 109 26.72 -3.59 0.22
C ARG A 109 26.03 -4.84 0.73
N GLN A 110 25.44 -5.59 -0.18
CA GLN A 110 24.72 -6.82 0.09
C GLN A 110 24.83 -7.73 -1.14
N PHE A 111 25.13 -9.00 -0.92
CA PHE A 111 25.23 -10.00 -1.97
C PHE A 111 24.63 -11.30 -1.46
N ASP A 112 23.30 -11.39 -1.49
CA ASP A 112 22.58 -12.61 -1.14
C ASP A 112 22.08 -13.29 -2.40
N VAL A 113 22.24 -14.61 -2.46
CA VAL A 113 21.80 -15.45 -3.57
C VAL A 113 20.65 -16.33 -3.08
N ASP A 114 19.50 -16.21 -3.75
CA ASP A 114 18.35 -17.05 -3.47
C ASP A 114 18.44 -18.42 -4.18
N LYS A 115 17.36 -19.21 -4.10
CA LYS A 115 17.32 -20.55 -4.71
C LYS A 115 17.38 -20.50 -6.24
N GLN A 116 17.05 -19.37 -6.86
CA GLN A 116 17.07 -19.14 -8.29
C GLN A 116 18.48 -18.80 -8.79
N GLY A 117 19.41 -18.52 -7.88
CA GLY A 117 20.80 -18.23 -8.20
C GLY A 117 21.01 -16.82 -8.70
N VAL A 118 22.22 -16.56 -9.20
CA VAL A 118 22.61 -15.28 -9.82
C VAL A 118 23.47 -15.55 -11.04
N ILE A 119 23.29 -14.74 -12.09
CA ILE A 119 24.13 -14.77 -13.29
C ILE A 119 25.22 -13.72 -13.15
N LEU A 120 26.49 -14.13 -13.21
CA LEU A 120 27.62 -13.22 -13.38
C LEU A 120 27.97 -13.17 -14.87
N ASN A 121 27.60 -12.08 -15.53
CA ASN A 121 27.85 -11.92 -16.96
C ASN A 121 29.27 -11.39 -17.19
N ASN A 122 30.11 -12.25 -17.77
CA ASN A 122 31.50 -12.00 -18.17
C ASN A 122 31.66 -12.18 -19.70
N SER A 123 30.69 -11.68 -20.45
CA SER A 123 30.69 -11.69 -21.92
C SER A 123 31.47 -10.53 -22.51
#